data_AF-B4R420-F1
#
_entry.id   AF-B4R420-F1
#
_cell.length_a   1.000
_cell.length_b   1.000
_cell.length_c   1.000
_cell.angle_alpha   90.00
_cell.angle_beta   90.00
_cell.angle_gamma   90.00
#
_symmetry.space_group_name_H-M   'P 1'
#
loop_
_entity.id
_entity.type
_entity.pdbx_description
1 polymer ?
#
loop_
_entity_poly.entity_id
_entity_poly.type
_entity_poly.pdbx_seq_one_letter_code
_entity_poly.pdbx_strand_id
1 'polypeptide(L)'
;MASNSTQSQPSRITSDMVNQLQPTAQEAKLAPIPSAPQWRSPQLMVVFEDGDLHSARHQLLQSLLNPFDEGSVATLLLQESIADQFVGLVAQNLRPLSPAVSKHPSYSSTLAKIEQLKAKTVQGVSLKDGESPVLVYDCVHSYLGNGATGVVTVHTFRTAKEAGELAKRDPLPYGQVSLWNEKLGCAYELIPRLPSDIVAINSFNPDLDPIRESFAADRNDVLLAKNYHYESLVVSGKRRIIVFPVGTIFGN
;
A
#
# COMPACT_ATOMS: atom_id res chain seq x y z
N MET A 1 -36.34 60.64 -14.21
CA MET A 1 -35.79 59.54 -13.38
C MET A 1 -34.42 59.21 -13.91
N ALA A 2 -33.40 59.25 -13.05
CA ALA A 2 -32.00 59.11 -13.41
C ALA A 2 -31.44 57.77 -12.92
N SER A 3 -30.57 57.15 -13.73
CA SER A 3 -29.62 56.08 -13.36
C SER A 3 -28.81 55.72 -14.62
N ASN A 4 -27.71 56.40 -14.93
CA ASN A 4 -26.35 56.31 -14.37
C ASN A 4 -25.59 55.04 -14.79
N SER A 5 -24.56 55.28 -15.61
CA SER A 5 -23.59 54.34 -16.19
C SER A 5 -22.38 54.13 -15.28
N THR A 6 -21.89 52.90 -15.14
CA THR A 6 -20.51 52.60 -14.65
C THR A 6 -20.16 51.16 -15.07
N GLN A 7 -19.42 50.94 -16.17
CA GLN A 7 -17.96 50.70 -16.21
C GLN A 7 -17.41 49.77 -15.10
N SER A 8 -17.14 48.51 -15.46
CA SER A 8 -16.26 47.61 -14.71
C SER A 8 -14.86 47.61 -15.34
N GLN A 9 -13.91 48.25 -14.64
CA GLN A 9 -12.48 48.19 -14.94
C GLN A 9 -11.85 46.89 -14.44
N PRO A 10 -10.71 46.46 -15.02
CA PRO A 10 -10.04 45.21 -14.67
C PRO A 10 -9.41 45.30 -13.27
N SER A 11 -9.57 44.22 -12.50
CA SER A 11 -9.05 44.05 -11.15
C SER A 11 -7.52 44.14 -11.12
N ARG A 12 -7.00 45.26 -10.59
CA ARG A 12 -5.60 45.42 -10.22
C ARG A 12 -5.32 44.69 -8.92
N ILE A 13 -4.40 43.73 -8.96
CA ILE A 13 -3.88 43.03 -7.79
C ILE A 13 -3.03 44.04 -7.00
N THR A 14 -3.49 44.44 -5.81
CA THR A 14 -2.71 45.28 -4.89
C THR A 14 -1.85 44.42 -3.98
N SER A 15 -0.73 44.98 -3.51
CA SER A 15 0.28 44.32 -2.66
C SER A 15 -0.26 43.72 -1.35
N ASP A 16 -1.49 44.10 -0.96
CA ASP A 16 -2.18 43.57 0.23
C ASP A 16 -2.69 42.13 0.03
N MET A 17 -2.85 41.66 -1.22
CA MET A 17 -3.25 40.27 -1.51
C MET A 17 -2.11 39.26 -1.34
N VAL A 18 -0.86 39.71 -1.26
CA VAL A 18 0.33 38.86 -1.11
C VAL A 18 0.58 38.48 0.36
N ASN A 19 0.05 39.25 1.31
CA ASN A 19 0.21 38.99 2.76
C ASN A 19 -0.88 38.09 3.36
N GLN A 20 -1.89 37.67 2.58
CA GLN A 20 -2.91 36.69 3.01
C GLN A 20 -2.61 35.26 2.56
N LEU A 21 -1.53 35.04 1.81
CA LEU A 21 -1.01 33.70 1.52
C LEU A 21 -0.01 33.29 2.61
N GLN A 22 -0.51 33.09 3.83
CA GLN A 22 0.18 32.19 4.74
C GLN A 22 0.14 30.80 4.11
N PRO A 23 1.27 30.09 4.00
CA PRO A 23 1.21 28.68 3.64
C PRO A 23 0.46 27.98 4.76
N THR A 24 -0.78 27.59 4.49
CA THR A 24 -1.41 26.50 5.22
C THR A 24 -0.62 25.26 4.85
N ALA A 25 0.54 25.10 5.50
CA ALA A 25 1.08 23.80 5.80
C ALA A 25 0.01 23.14 6.68
N GLN A 26 -1.00 22.58 6.02
CA GLN A 26 -1.89 21.62 6.62
C GLN A 26 -1.01 20.39 6.84
N GLU A 27 -0.24 20.41 7.93
CA GLU A 27 0.24 19.18 8.54
C GLU A 27 -1.00 18.30 8.66
N ALA A 28 -1.07 17.29 7.81
CA ALA A 28 -2.08 16.25 7.92
C ALA A 28 -1.94 15.74 9.34
N LYS A 29 -2.90 16.10 10.19
CA LYS A 29 -2.95 15.68 11.59
C LYS A 29 -3.13 14.16 11.56
N LEU A 30 -2.01 13.44 11.61
CA LEU A 30 -1.97 11.99 11.60
C LEU A 30 -2.94 11.52 12.68
N ALA A 31 -3.93 10.73 12.28
CA ALA A 31 -4.88 10.17 13.23
C ALA A 31 -4.07 9.43 14.32
N PRO A 32 -4.41 9.58 15.61
CA PRO A 32 -3.67 8.91 16.67
C PRO A 32 -3.68 7.39 16.42
N ILE A 33 -2.49 6.78 16.43
CA ILE A 33 -2.35 5.32 16.34
C ILE A 33 -3.09 4.71 17.53
N PRO A 34 -4.03 3.79 17.34
CA PRO A 34 -4.74 3.14 18.43
C PRO A 34 -3.76 2.43 19.37
N SER A 35 -4.00 2.50 20.67
CA SER A 35 -3.18 1.80 21.67
C SER A 35 -3.32 0.28 21.61
N ALA A 36 -4.41 -0.22 21.02
CA ALA A 36 -4.63 -1.65 20.81
C ALA A 36 -4.06 -2.10 19.45
N PRO A 37 -3.37 -3.25 19.38
CA PRO A 37 -2.87 -3.81 18.14
C PRO A 37 -4.02 -4.32 17.26
N GLN A 38 -4.66 -3.44 16.50
CA GLN A 38 -5.72 -3.83 15.58
C GLN A 38 -5.27 -3.64 14.14
N TRP A 39 -5.53 -4.65 13.31
CA TRP A 39 -5.36 -4.56 11.87
C TRP A 39 -6.37 -3.59 11.26
N ARG A 40 -5.86 -2.59 10.53
CA ARG A 40 -6.66 -1.59 9.82
C ARG A 40 -6.62 -1.88 8.33
N SER A 41 -7.37 -2.89 7.89
CA SER A 41 -7.43 -3.30 6.48
C SER A 41 -6.03 -3.46 5.85
N PRO A 42 -5.13 -4.29 6.43
CA PRO A 42 -3.76 -4.43 5.96
C PRO A 42 -3.71 -4.88 4.50
N GLN A 43 -2.57 -4.68 3.86
CA GLN A 43 -2.33 -5.10 2.50
C GLN A 43 -1.42 -6.30 2.39
N LEU A 44 -1.74 -7.13 1.40
CA LEU A 44 -0.83 -8.10 0.81
C LEU A 44 -0.25 -7.48 -0.46
N MET A 45 1.07 -7.40 -0.55
CA MET A 45 1.77 -6.96 -1.75
C MET A 45 2.46 -8.15 -2.41
N VAL A 46 2.24 -8.36 -3.70
CA VAL A 46 2.82 -9.48 -4.48
C VAL A 46 3.58 -8.90 -5.65
N VAL A 47 4.87 -9.21 -5.77
CA VAL A 47 5.74 -8.63 -6.81
C VAL A 47 6.38 -9.75 -7.63
N PHE A 48 6.09 -9.73 -8.93
CA PHE A 48 6.70 -10.60 -9.93
C PHE A 48 7.92 -9.94 -10.55
N GLU A 49 8.78 -10.73 -11.19
CA GLU A 49 9.97 -10.26 -11.89
C GLU A 49 9.64 -9.34 -13.09
N ASP A 50 8.50 -9.61 -13.74
CA ASP A 50 7.98 -8.79 -14.84
C ASP A 50 7.15 -7.60 -14.33
N GLY A 51 7.14 -7.29 -13.02
CA GLY A 51 6.42 -6.13 -12.48
C GLY A 51 7.24 -4.84 -12.53
N ASP A 52 6.57 -3.68 -12.41
CA ASP A 52 7.25 -2.42 -12.16
C ASP A 52 7.86 -2.39 -10.74
N LEU A 53 9.11 -2.88 -10.64
CA LEU A 53 9.86 -2.95 -9.40
C LEU A 53 10.11 -1.57 -8.78
N HIS A 54 10.22 -0.52 -9.61
CA HIS A 54 10.50 0.83 -9.13
C HIS A 54 9.28 1.38 -8.37
N SER A 55 8.12 1.35 -9.00
CA SER A 55 6.87 1.82 -8.41
C SER A 55 6.47 0.94 -7.22
N ALA A 56 6.58 -0.38 -7.34
CA ALA A 56 6.36 -1.33 -6.25
C ALA A 56 7.19 -0.96 -5.01
N ARG A 57 8.50 -0.80 -5.19
CA ARG A 57 9.42 -0.41 -4.11
C ARG A 57 9.06 0.94 -3.52
N HIS A 58 8.73 1.93 -4.36
CA HIS A 58 8.36 3.25 -3.88
C HIS A 58 7.14 3.19 -2.93
N GLN A 59 6.10 2.46 -3.32
CA GLN A 59 4.89 2.29 -2.49
C GLN A 59 5.20 1.52 -1.20
N LEU A 60 5.99 0.45 -1.29
CA LEU A 60 6.43 -0.30 -0.11
C LEU A 60 7.18 0.59 0.88
N LEU A 61 8.11 1.44 0.40
CA LEU A 61 8.87 2.35 1.26
C LEU A 61 7.96 3.34 1.99
N GLN A 62 6.92 3.89 1.33
CA GLN A 62 5.96 4.76 2.01
C GLN A 62 5.17 4.01 3.07
N SER A 63 4.74 2.79 2.76
CA SER A 63 3.99 1.96 3.70
C SER A 63 4.82 1.55 4.93
N LEU A 64 6.12 1.29 4.76
CA LEU A 64 7.02 0.87 5.84
C LEU A 64 7.23 1.96 6.90
N LEU A 65 7.03 3.23 6.55
CA LEU A 65 7.14 4.34 7.50
C LEU A 65 5.92 4.46 8.42
N ASN A 66 4.77 3.96 7.97
CA ASN A 66 3.51 4.02 8.71
C ASN A 66 2.83 2.63 8.75
N PRO A 67 3.46 1.63 9.40
CA PRO A 67 3.00 0.24 9.37
C PRO A 67 1.72 -0.02 10.20
N PHE A 68 1.18 1.00 10.87
CA PHE A 68 -0.07 0.94 11.62
C PHE A 68 -1.21 1.71 10.93
N ASP A 69 -0.92 2.35 9.81
CA ASP A 69 -1.93 3.08 9.04
C ASP A 69 -2.85 2.11 8.29
N GLU A 70 -4.02 2.63 7.94
CA GLU A 70 -4.98 1.90 7.16
C GLU A 70 -4.43 1.57 5.77
N GLY A 71 -4.59 0.33 5.33
CA GLY A 71 -4.04 -0.09 4.05
C GLY A 71 -2.51 -0.11 4.03
N SER A 72 -1.82 -0.19 5.16
CA SER A 72 -0.39 -0.46 5.17
C SER A 72 -0.10 -1.92 4.78
N VAL A 73 0.99 -2.15 4.06
CA VAL A 73 1.52 -3.47 3.75
C VAL A 73 1.87 -4.19 5.05
N ALA A 74 1.27 -5.36 5.25
CA ALA A 74 1.63 -6.27 6.34
C ALA A 74 2.45 -7.45 5.81
N THR A 75 2.20 -7.88 4.57
CA THR A 75 2.84 -9.06 3.98
C THR A 75 3.29 -8.75 2.56
N LEU A 76 4.54 -9.13 2.27
CA LEU A 76 5.17 -8.99 0.98
C LEU A 76 5.54 -10.38 0.44
N LEU A 77 5.04 -10.71 -0.75
CA LEU A 77 5.44 -11.88 -1.52
C LEU A 77 6.32 -11.42 -2.68
N LEU A 78 7.52 -11.98 -2.80
CA LEU A 78 8.48 -11.65 -3.85
C LEU A 78 8.81 -12.86 -4.70
N GLN A 79 8.86 -12.70 -6.02
CA GLN A 79 9.40 -13.76 -6.87
C GLN A 79 10.89 -13.96 -6.54
N GLU A 80 11.31 -15.22 -6.39
CA GLU A 80 12.65 -15.60 -5.91
C GLU A 80 13.77 -14.95 -6.73
N SER A 81 13.59 -14.82 -8.06
CA SER A 81 14.57 -14.24 -8.98
C SER A 81 14.91 -12.77 -8.70
N ILE A 82 14.02 -12.01 -8.06
CA ILE A 82 14.20 -10.58 -7.75
C ILE A 82 14.40 -10.28 -6.27
N ALA A 83 14.20 -11.27 -5.38
CA ALA A 83 14.01 -11.03 -3.95
C ALA A 83 15.19 -10.29 -3.31
N ASP A 84 16.42 -10.75 -3.55
CA ASP A 84 17.63 -10.17 -2.94
C ASP A 84 17.90 -8.75 -3.47
N GLN A 85 17.76 -8.55 -4.79
CA GLN A 85 17.94 -7.23 -5.40
C GLN A 85 16.89 -6.24 -4.88
N PHE A 86 15.63 -6.64 -4.85
CA PHE A 86 14.52 -5.79 -4.44
C PHE A 86 14.66 -5.38 -2.97
N VAL A 87 14.88 -6.34 -2.08
CA VAL A 87 15.02 -6.07 -0.64
C VAL A 87 16.32 -5.34 -0.31
N GLY A 88 17.41 -5.62 -1.01
CA GLY A 88 18.66 -4.86 -0.89
C GLY A 88 18.46 -3.38 -1.23
N LEU A 89 17.71 -3.09 -2.30
CA LEU A 89 17.35 -1.71 -2.65
C LEU A 89 16.38 -1.07 -1.64
N VAL A 90 15.42 -1.83 -1.09
CA VAL A 90 14.57 -1.32 0.01
C VAL A 90 15.44 -0.92 1.19
N ALA A 91 16.33 -1.80 1.65
CA ALA A 91 17.21 -1.58 2.81
C ALA A 91 18.06 -0.30 2.67
N GLN A 92 18.57 -0.02 1.47
CA GLN A 92 19.36 1.19 1.19
C GLN A 92 18.53 2.48 1.26
N ASN A 93 17.22 2.39 1.05
CA ASN A 93 16.32 3.55 0.96
C ASN A 93 15.38 3.69 2.18
N LEU A 94 15.51 2.80 3.18
CA LEU A 94 14.77 2.91 4.42
C LEU A 94 15.13 4.20 5.15
N ARG A 95 14.12 4.84 5.75
CA ARG A 95 14.26 6.05 6.57
C ARG A 95 13.86 5.74 8.01
N PRO A 96 14.34 6.53 8.99
CA PRO A 96 13.97 6.35 10.39
C PRO A 96 12.45 6.46 10.59
N LEU A 97 11.91 5.61 11.45
CA LEU A 97 10.53 5.65 11.92
C LEU A 97 10.29 6.89 12.79
N SER A 98 9.06 7.41 12.74
CA SER A 98 8.64 8.45 13.69
C SER A 98 8.62 7.91 15.12
N PRO A 99 8.79 8.76 16.15
CA PRO A 99 8.69 8.33 17.55
C PRO A 99 7.37 7.66 17.91
N ALA A 100 6.28 8.00 17.21
CA ALA A 100 4.97 7.39 17.42
C ALA A 100 4.96 5.90 17.01
N VAL A 101 5.69 5.55 15.95
CA VAL A 101 5.81 4.17 15.47
C VAL A 101 6.91 3.42 16.24
N SER A 102 8.10 4.00 16.35
CA SER A 102 9.26 3.31 16.96
C SER A 102 9.08 3.02 18.45
N LYS A 103 8.24 3.78 19.16
CA LYS A 103 7.91 3.55 20.57
C LYS A 103 6.57 2.82 20.76
N HIS A 104 5.93 2.39 19.68
CA HIS A 104 4.65 1.71 19.78
C HIS A 104 4.81 0.36 20.50
N PRO A 105 4.00 0.03 21.53
CA PRO A 105 4.17 -1.19 22.32
C PRO A 105 4.16 -2.48 21.48
N SER A 106 3.33 -2.51 20.43
CA SER A 106 3.24 -3.66 19.53
C SER A 106 4.48 -3.82 18.67
N TYR A 107 5.11 -2.72 18.29
CA TYR A 107 6.36 -2.74 17.56
C TYR A 107 7.51 -3.25 18.45
N SER A 108 7.68 -2.68 19.64
CA SER A 108 8.72 -3.10 20.59
C SER A 108 8.61 -4.57 21.02
N SER A 109 7.39 -5.03 21.29
CA SER A 109 7.15 -6.45 21.62
C SER A 109 7.43 -7.38 20.44
N THR A 110 7.09 -6.95 19.22
CA THR A 110 7.43 -7.67 18.00
C THR A 110 8.94 -7.78 17.79
N LEU A 111 9.70 -6.71 18.00
CA LEU A 111 11.16 -6.75 17.89
C LEU A 111 11.80 -7.75 18.87
N ALA A 112 11.34 -7.76 20.12
CA ALA A 112 11.80 -8.73 21.11
C ALA A 112 11.45 -10.17 20.69
N LYS A 113 10.30 -10.37 20.05
CA LYS A 113 9.88 -11.68 19.56
C LYS A 113 10.72 -12.15 18.37
N ILE A 114 11.04 -11.24 17.45
CA ILE A 114 11.94 -11.49 16.32
C ILE A 114 13.31 -11.94 16.81
N GLU A 115 13.87 -11.24 17.81
CA GLU A 115 15.15 -11.59 18.42
C GLU A 115 15.09 -12.99 19.07
N GLN A 116 14.03 -13.29 19.82
CA GLN A 116 13.81 -14.60 20.43
C GLN A 116 13.77 -15.73 19.39
N LEU A 117 13.09 -15.50 18.27
CA LEU A 117 12.95 -16.45 17.17
C LEU A 117 14.20 -16.55 16.30
N LYS A 118 15.17 -15.63 16.46
CA LYS A 118 16.34 -15.48 15.59
C LYS A 118 15.94 -15.41 14.11
N ALA A 119 14.85 -14.71 13.84
CA ALA A 119 14.32 -14.58 12.49
C ALA A 119 15.27 -13.75 11.62
N LYS A 120 15.37 -14.10 10.33
CA LYS A 120 16.14 -13.32 9.37
C LYS A 120 15.40 -12.01 9.10
N THR A 121 16.07 -10.88 9.33
CA THR A 121 15.48 -9.55 9.13
C THR A 121 16.26 -8.71 8.14
N VAL A 122 15.57 -7.73 7.56
CA VAL A 122 16.18 -6.63 6.82
C VAL A 122 15.76 -5.31 7.43
N GLN A 123 16.76 -4.46 7.61
CA GLN A 123 16.69 -3.14 8.23
C GLN A 123 17.50 -2.14 7.39
N GLY A 124 17.36 -0.86 7.70
CA GLY A 124 18.08 0.21 7.02
C GLY A 124 19.58 0.16 7.33
N VAL A 125 20.41 0.20 6.29
CA VAL A 125 21.86 0.00 6.41
C VAL A 125 22.54 1.02 7.33
N SER A 126 22.00 2.22 7.43
CA SER A 126 22.56 3.34 8.21
C SER A 126 21.68 3.74 9.41
N LEU A 127 20.73 2.89 9.80
CA LEU A 127 19.77 3.18 10.85
C LEU A 127 20.11 2.42 12.13
N LYS A 128 19.76 3.00 13.27
CA LYS A 128 19.92 2.34 14.57
C LYS A 128 18.83 1.29 14.76
N ASP A 129 19.16 0.28 15.56
CA ASP A 129 18.21 -0.72 16.00
C ASP A 129 17.01 -0.06 16.70
N GLY A 130 15.80 -0.54 16.37
CA GLY A 130 14.54 0.00 16.87
C GLY A 130 14.08 1.30 16.21
N GLU A 131 14.93 1.98 15.42
CA GLU A 131 14.56 3.18 14.65
C GLU A 131 14.27 2.88 13.17
N SER A 132 14.73 1.74 12.65
CA SER A 132 14.46 1.30 11.28
C SER A 132 13.14 0.56 11.15
N PRO A 133 12.36 0.72 10.06
CA PRO A 133 11.38 -0.28 9.66
C PRO A 133 12.03 -1.67 9.51
N VAL A 134 11.27 -2.74 9.77
CA VAL A 134 11.78 -4.12 9.72
C VAL A 134 10.96 -4.95 8.75
N LEU A 135 11.69 -5.65 7.87
CA LEU A 135 11.16 -6.74 7.07
C LEU A 135 11.64 -8.06 7.69
N VAL A 136 10.74 -9.03 7.87
CA VAL A 136 11.04 -10.32 8.54
C VAL A 136 10.77 -11.46 7.57
N TYR A 137 11.79 -12.25 7.24
CA TYR A 137 11.65 -13.39 6.34
C TYR A 137 10.99 -14.58 7.02
N ASP A 138 10.16 -15.29 6.24
CA ASP A 138 9.64 -16.64 6.52
C ASP A 138 8.88 -16.80 7.85
N CYS A 139 8.42 -15.69 8.40
CA CYS A 139 7.58 -15.62 9.59
C CYS A 139 6.15 -15.25 9.23
N VAL A 140 5.18 -15.71 10.02
CA VAL A 140 3.80 -15.22 9.99
C VAL A 140 3.54 -14.35 11.21
N HIS A 141 2.66 -13.35 11.08
CA HIS A 141 2.36 -12.36 12.10
C HIS A 141 1.84 -12.98 13.39
N SER A 142 1.11 -14.10 13.32
CA SER A 142 0.62 -14.82 14.50
C SER A 142 1.73 -15.31 15.44
N TYR A 143 2.97 -15.48 14.95
CA TYR A 143 4.13 -15.79 15.79
C TYR A 143 4.80 -14.55 16.38
N LEU A 144 4.56 -13.38 15.79
CA LEU A 144 5.21 -12.11 16.12
C LEU A 144 4.38 -11.30 17.13
N GLY A 145 3.05 -11.38 17.06
CA GLY A 145 2.18 -10.70 18.00
C GLY A 145 0.69 -10.97 17.76
N ASN A 146 -0.14 -10.44 18.67
CA ASN A 146 -1.58 -10.50 18.56
C ASN A 146 -2.08 -9.19 17.93
N GLY A 147 -2.26 -9.19 16.60
CA GLY A 147 -2.74 -8.02 15.85
C GLY A 147 -1.66 -7.30 15.05
N ALA A 148 -1.83 -6.00 14.82
CA ALA A 148 -0.88 -5.21 14.02
C ALA A 148 0.50 -5.14 14.71
N THR A 149 1.52 -5.69 14.06
CA THR A 149 2.86 -5.90 14.63
C THR A 149 3.81 -4.73 14.36
N GLY A 150 3.53 -3.91 13.35
CA GLY A 150 4.41 -2.81 12.94
C GLY A 150 5.62 -3.24 12.09
N VAL A 151 5.67 -4.50 11.65
CA VAL A 151 6.70 -5.03 10.74
C VAL A 151 6.04 -5.59 9.48
N VAL A 152 6.83 -5.84 8.44
CA VAL A 152 6.35 -6.53 7.22
C VAL A 152 6.93 -7.93 7.18
N THR A 153 6.10 -8.95 7.00
CA THR A 153 6.57 -10.31 6.72
C THR A 153 6.90 -10.47 5.25
N VAL A 154 8.00 -11.15 4.93
CA VAL A 154 8.47 -11.38 3.57
C VAL A 154 8.53 -12.87 3.29
N HIS A 155 7.94 -13.28 2.17
CA HIS A 155 8.07 -14.65 1.66
C HIS A 155 8.46 -14.61 0.19
N THR A 156 9.24 -15.59 -0.22
CA THR A 156 9.59 -15.77 -1.63
C THR A 156 8.75 -16.87 -2.28
N PHE A 157 8.52 -16.75 -3.58
CA PHE A 157 7.82 -17.76 -4.38
C PHE A 157 8.50 -17.97 -5.73
N ARG A 158 8.31 -19.15 -6.32
CA ARG A 158 8.80 -19.51 -7.66
C ARG A 158 7.71 -19.46 -8.72
N THR A 159 6.47 -19.70 -8.31
CA THR A 159 5.32 -19.80 -9.24
C THR A 159 4.12 -19.04 -8.72
N ALA A 160 3.22 -18.63 -9.63
CA ALA A 160 1.95 -18.01 -9.24
C ALA A 160 1.09 -18.93 -8.35
N LYS A 161 1.17 -20.25 -8.55
CA LYS A 161 0.49 -21.22 -7.68
C LYS A 161 0.99 -21.11 -6.24
N GLU A 162 2.31 -21.13 -6.04
CA GLU A 162 2.97 -21.00 -4.75
C GLU A 162 2.67 -19.64 -4.09
N ALA A 163 2.69 -18.54 -4.85
CA ALA A 163 2.28 -17.22 -4.36
C ALA A 163 0.85 -17.25 -3.77
N GLY A 164 -0.08 -17.92 -4.45
CA GLY A 164 -1.45 -18.08 -3.97
C GLY A 164 -1.60 -18.97 -2.73
N GLU A 165 -0.68 -19.92 -2.52
CA GLU A 165 -0.62 -20.74 -1.30
C GLU A 165 -0.04 -19.93 -0.13
N LEU A 166 1.05 -19.19 -0.36
CA LEU A 166 1.68 -18.31 0.63
C LEU A 166 0.75 -17.17 1.05
N ALA A 167 -0.04 -16.62 0.12
CA ALA A 167 -1.04 -15.59 0.42
C ALA A 167 -2.11 -16.02 1.44
N LYS A 168 -2.28 -17.33 1.65
CA LYS A 168 -3.23 -17.92 2.62
C LYS A 168 -2.55 -18.42 3.89
N ARG A 169 -1.22 -18.41 3.94
CA ARG A 169 -0.43 -18.96 5.06
C ARG A 169 -0.66 -18.18 6.36
N ASP A 170 -0.84 -16.87 6.24
CA ASP A 170 -1.19 -15.98 7.34
C ASP A 170 -2.51 -15.29 7.00
N PRO A 171 -3.67 -15.80 7.46
CA PRO A 171 -4.97 -15.27 7.10
C PRO A 171 -5.25 -13.96 7.85
N LEU A 172 -4.54 -12.90 7.46
CA LEU A 172 -4.84 -11.54 7.89
C LEU A 172 -6.12 -11.04 7.21
N PRO A 173 -6.85 -10.10 7.85
CA PRO A 173 -8.04 -9.48 7.25
C PRO A 173 -7.62 -8.46 6.17
N TYR A 174 -7.03 -8.94 5.07
CA TYR A 174 -6.49 -8.07 4.03
C TYR A 174 -7.57 -7.23 3.36
N GLY A 175 -7.43 -5.90 3.43
CA GLY A 175 -8.33 -4.95 2.79
C GLY A 175 -8.21 -4.98 1.26
N GLN A 176 -6.99 -5.21 0.76
CA GLN A 176 -6.72 -5.39 -0.67
C GLN A 176 -5.43 -6.19 -0.91
N VAL A 177 -5.27 -6.68 -2.13
CA VAL A 177 -3.99 -7.16 -2.66
C VAL A 177 -3.47 -6.19 -3.72
N SER A 178 -2.21 -5.75 -3.56
CA SER A 178 -1.47 -5.00 -4.59
C SER A 178 -0.56 -5.98 -5.34
N LEU A 179 -0.85 -6.20 -6.63
CA LEU A 179 -0.22 -7.19 -7.48
C LEU A 179 0.60 -6.50 -8.58
N TRP A 180 1.92 -6.66 -8.55
CA TRP A 180 2.85 -6.01 -9.48
C TRP A 180 3.33 -7.03 -10.52
N ASN A 181 2.78 -6.92 -11.73
CA ASN A 181 3.11 -7.76 -12.88
C ASN A 181 2.60 -7.10 -14.17
N GLU A 182 3.49 -6.83 -15.14
CA GLU A 182 3.08 -6.27 -16.44
C GLU A 182 2.36 -7.30 -17.34
N LYS A 183 2.51 -8.60 -17.06
CA LYS A 183 1.81 -9.67 -17.78
C LYS A 183 0.43 -9.90 -17.15
N LEU A 184 -0.58 -9.16 -17.62
CA LEU A 184 -1.97 -9.29 -17.14
C LEU A 184 -2.48 -10.74 -17.12
N GLY A 185 -2.18 -11.56 -18.14
CA GLY A 185 -2.59 -12.97 -18.14
C GLY A 185 -2.11 -13.74 -16.89
N CYS A 186 -0.86 -13.53 -16.49
CA CYS A 186 -0.29 -14.12 -15.27
C CYS A 186 -0.97 -13.56 -14.00
N ALA A 187 -1.27 -12.26 -13.99
CA ALA A 187 -2.00 -11.65 -12.89
C ALA A 187 -3.39 -12.27 -12.71
N TYR A 188 -4.17 -12.41 -13.78
CA TYR A 188 -5.51 -13.01 -13.76
C TYR A 188 -5.50 -14.50 -13.36
N GLU A 189 -4.43 -15.24 -13.66
CA GLU A 189 -4.27 -16.61 -13.15
C GLU A 189 -4.12 -16.66 -11.61
N LEU A 190 -3.54 -15.62 -11.00
CA LEU A 190 -3.34 -15.56 -9.55
C LEU A 190 -4.60 -15.10 -8.79
N ILE A 191 -5.39 -14.19 -9.35
CA ILE A 191 -6.58 -13.59 -8.70
C ILE A 191 -7.52 -14.61 -8.01
N PRO A 192 -7.89 -15.75 -8.65
CA PRO A 192 -8.66 -16.81 -8.00
C PRO A 192 -8.14 -17.28 -6.64
N ARG A 193 -6.81 -17.19 -6.43
CA ARG A 193 -6.10 -17.74 -5.27
C ARG A 193 -5.88 -16.69 -4.18
N LEU A 194 -6.14 -15.41 -4.44
CA LEU A 194 -5.88 -14.33 -3.50
C LEU A 194 -6.95 -14.22 -2.40
N PRO A 195 -6.58 -13.80 -1.18
CA PRO A 195 -7.49 -13.76 -0.04
C PRO A 195 -8.49 -12.61 -0.08
N SER A 196 -8.14 -11.45 -0.67
CA SER A 196 -8.98 -10.25 -0.66
C SER A 196 -9.89 -10.15 -1.89
N ASP A 197 -11.04 -9.49 -1.72
CA ASP A 197 -11.99 -9.20 -2.79
C ASP A 197 -11.53 -8.06 -3.69
N ILE A 198 -10.61 -7.22 -3.23
CA ILE A 198 -10.03 -6.12 -3.99
C ILE A 198 -8.63 -6.51 -4.43
N VAL A 199 -8.39 -6.50 -5.74
CA VAL A 199 -7.07 -6.71 -6.33
C VAL A 199 -6.70 -5.52 -7.21
N ALA A 200 -5.65 -4.81 -6.82
CA ALA A 200 -5.07 -3.70 -7.54
C ALA A 200 -3.84 -4.20 -8.31
N ILE A 201 -3.87 -4.22 -9.64
CA ILE A 201 -2.72 -4.60 -10.48
C ILE A 201 -1.91 -3.33 -10.81
N ASN A 202 -0.58 -3.41 -10.68
CA ASN A 202 0.38 -2.32 -10.90
C ASN A 202 -0.02 -0.99 -10.23
N SER A 203 -0.68 -1.08 -9.08
CA SER A 203 -1.18 0.07 -8.34
C SER A 203 -1.33 -0.26 -6.86
N PHE A 204 -1.46 0.80 -6.06
CA PHE A 204 -1.50 0.73 -4.61
C PHE A 204 -2.55 1.70 -4.08
N ASN A 205 -3.54 1.20 -3.34
CA ASN A 205 -4.66 1.99 -2.79
C ASN A 205 -5.39 2.86 -3.84
N PRO A 206 -5.86 2.27 -4.95
CA PRO A 206 -6.67 3.03 -5.90
C PRO A 206 -8.02 3.44 -5.30
N ASP A 207 -8.58 4.52 -5.80
CA ASP A 207 -9.93 4.97 -5.44
C ASP A 207 -10.98 4.01 -6.02
N LEU A 208 -11.74 3.33 -5.15
CA LEU A 208 -12.72 2.33 -5.54
C LEU A 208 -14.13 2.89 -5.74
N ASP A 209 -14.36 4.18 -5.45
CA ASP A 209 -15.68 4.79 -5.58
C ASP A 209 -16.31 4.63 -6.97
N PRO A 210 -15.57 4.67 -8.09
CA PRO A 210 -16.15 4.48 -9.42
C PRO A 210 -16.89 3.14 -9.62
N ILE A 211 -16.45 2.06 -8.97
CA ILE A 211 -16.97 0.70 -9.20
C ILE A 211 -17.75 0.14 -7.99
N ARG A 212 -17.76 0.87 -6.88
CA ARG A 212 -18.34 0.43 -5.59
C ARG A 212 -19.81 0.04 -5.69
N GLU A 213 -20.60 0.83 -6.42
CA GLU A 213 -22.03 0.54 -6.62
C GLU A 213 -22.24 -0.80 -7.33
N SER A 214 -21.50 -1.03 -8.42
CA SER A 214 -21.59 -2.27 -9.21
C SER A 214 -21.17 -3.50 -8.39
N PHE A 215 -20.13 -3.36 -7.56
CA PHE A 215 -19.73 -4.41 -6.63
C PHE A 215 -20.82 -4.71 -5.58
N ALA A 216 -21.38 -3.67 -4.95
CA ALA A 216 -22.41 -3.81 -3.92
C ALA A 216 -23.74 -4.37 -4.49
N ALA A 217 -24.06 -4.07 -5.74
CA ALA A 217 -25.23 -4.56 -6.44
C ALA A 217 -25.06 -5.98 -7.04
N ASP A 218 -23.95 -6.66 -6.75
CA ASP A 218 -23.60 -7.97 -7.31
C ASP A 218 -23.66 -8.01 -8.85
N ARG A 219 -23.24 -6.90 -9.49
CA ARG A 219 -23.33 -6.71 -10.93
C ARG A 219 -21.96 -6.85 -11.59
N ASN A 220 -21.92 -7.57 -12.71
CA ASN A 220 -20.76 -7.54 -13.60
C ASN A 220 -20.70 -6.19 -14.29
N ASP A 221 -19.58 -5.48 -14.15
CA ASP A 221 -19.42 -4.16 -14.74
C ASP A 221 -17.95 -3.86 -15.03
N VAL A 222 -17.70 -3.05 -16.05
CA VAL A 222 -16.37 -2.62 -16.47
C VAL A 222 -16.45 -1.15 -16.85
N LEU A 223 -15.56 -0.33 -16.27
CA LEU A 223 -15.51 1.10 -16.56
C LEU A 223 -14.10 1.65 -16.53
N LEU A 224 -13.90 2.74 -17.25
CA LEU A 224 -12.68 3.54 -17.20
C LEU A 224 -12.97 4.86 -16.47
N ALA A 225 -12.23 5.14 -15.40
CA ALA A 225 -12.36 6.39 -14.65
C ALA A 225 -11.01 6.81 -14.07
N LYS A 226 -10.70 8.12 -14.09
CA LYS A 226 -9.48 8.68 -13.47
C LYS A 226 -8.16 7.97 -13.87
N ASN A 227 -8.04 7.56 -15.14
CA ASN A 227 -6.90 6.77 -15.68
C ASN A 227 -6.75 5.36 -15.10
N TYR A 228 -7.83 4.77 -14.61
CA TYR A 228 -7.89 3.38 -14.18
C TYR A 228 -9.00 2.63 -14.91
N HIS A 229 -8.71 1.36 -15.21
CA HIS A 229 -9.69 0.35 -15.55
C HIS A 229 -10.17 -0.30 -14.28
N TYR A 230 -11.49 -0.41 -14.14
CA TYR A 230 -12.14 -1.09 -13.03
C TYR A 230 -13.02 -2.19 -13.57
N GLU A 231 -13.03 -3.33 -12.88
CA GLU A 231 -13.92 -4.43 -13.13
C GLU A 231 -14.57 -4.86 -11.81
N SER A 232 -15.89 -5.05 -11.83
CA SER A 232 -16.62 -5.84 -10.84
C SER A 232 -17.03 -7.13 -11.53
N LEU A 233 -16.54 -8.29 -11.09
CA LEU A 233 -16.90 -9.57 -11.70
C LEU A 233 -16.79 -10.75 -10.73
N VAL A 234 -17.35 -11.90 -11.10
CA VAL A 234 -17.24 -13.13 -10.31
C VAL A 234 -16.05 -13.96 -10.80
N VAL A 235 -15.04 -14.14 -9.95
CA VAL A 235 -13.89 -15.01 -10.20
C VAL A 235 -13.93 -16.16 -9.20
N SER A 236 -13.97 -17.40 -9.71
CA SER A 236 -14.00 -18.61 -8.87
C SER A 236 -15.09 -18.60 -7.80
N GLY A 237 -16.29 -18.15 -8.17
CA GLY A 237 -17.44 -18.08 -7.28
C GLY A 237 -17.41 -16.94 -6.26
N LYS A 238 -16.43 -16.03 -6.33
CA LYS A 238 -16.34 -14.84 -5.46
C LYS A 238 -16.46 -13.57 -6.28
N ARG A 239 -17.26 -12.62 -5.80
CA ARG A 239 -17.33 -11.25 -6.35
C ARG A 239 -16.02 -10.53 -6.03
N ARG A 240 -15.40 -9.93 -7.04
CA ARG A 240 -14.12 -9.22 -6.92
C ARG A 240 -14.20 -7.84 -7.55
N ILE A 241 -13.41 -6.92 -7.02
CA ILE A 241 -13.00 -5.69 -7.70
C ILE A 241 -11.58 -5.90 -8.22
N ILE A 242 -11.38 -5.72 -9.52
CA ILE A 242 -10.07 -5.70 -10.15
C ILE A 242 -9.84 -4.30 -10.70
N VAL A 243 -8.70 -3.70 -10.39
CA VAL A 243 -8.39 -2.32 -10.77
C VAL A 243 -6.95 -2.19 -11.20
N PHE A 244 -6.70 -1.49 -12.31
CA PHE A 244 -5.35 -1.27 -12.82
C PHE A 244 -5.27 0.01 -13.67
N PRO A 245 -4.13 0.69 -13.68
CA PRO A 245 -3.99 1.93 -14.44
C PRO A 245 -4.13 1.67 -15.94
N VAL A 246 -4.74 2.62 -16.66
CA VAL A 246 -4.82 2.65 -18.12
C VAL A 246 -4.18 3.89 -18.68
N GLY A 247 -3.42 3.71 -19.74
CA GLY A 247 -2.68 4.78 -20.41
C GLY A 247 -1.18 4.68 -20.18
N THR A 248 -0.42 5.29 -21.07
CA THR A 248 1.03 5.41 -20.95
C THR A 248 1.38 6.23 -19.72
N ILE A 249 2.19 5.68 -18.81
CA ILE A 249 3.05 6.48 -17.92
C ILE A 249 4.13 7.12 -18.81
N PHE A 250 3.74 8.06 -19.67
CA PHE A 250 4.64 8.93 -20.41
C PHE A 250 3.99 10.33 -20.44
N GLY A 251 4.67 11.29 -19.82
CA GLY A 251 4.49 12.72 -20.08
C GLY A 251 3.72 13.52 -19.04
N ASN A 252 4.43 13.98 -18.00
CA ASN A 252 4.68 15.41 -17.76
C ASN A 252 5.86 15.59 -16.81
#